data_AF-A0A507EZA8-F1
#
_entry.id   AF-A0A507EZA8-F1
#
_cell.length_a   1.000
_cell.length_b   1.000
_cell.length_c   1.000
_cell.angle_alpha   90.00
_cell.angle_beta   90.00
_cell.angle_gamma   90.00
#
_symmetry.space_group_name_H-M   'P 1'
#
loop_
_entity.id
_entity.type
_entity.pdbx_description
1 polymer ?
#
loop_
_entity_poly.entity_id
_entity_poly.type
_entity_poly.pdbx_seq_one_letter_code
_entity_poly.pdbx_strand_id
1 'polypeptide(L)'
;MSNSDNEGKGPSKRARLTNALDIAKMKVDRLMERVDKPIILQSRRNKEAKVRAPTEFVRNVQGSSAGAGSGEFHVYRNLRRKEFARLKAMDVKDKMEKDKSEYEQRIEAVRLAEEQKTAKRRQKRRKRNVKGKKGAGKNADAESGSESEKGEKDKKDEGSEEEDNNDADESLQKGEEMEKERTSDEDK
;
A
#
# COMPACT_ATOMS: atom_id res chain seq x y z
N MET A 1 62.33 10.51 -31.70
CA MET A 1 61.17 10.94 -32.52
C MET A 1 60.15 9.82 -32.44
N SER A 2 58.86 9.95 -32.08
CA SER A 2 57.91 11.06 -32.10
C SER A 2 56.80 10.75 -31.09
N ASN A 3 56.59 11.63 -30.10
CA ASN A 3 55.36 11.65 -29.31
C ASN A 3 54.29 12.34 -30.16
N SER A 4 53.21 11.64 -30.48
CA SER A 4 52.04 12.22 -31.17
C SER A 4 50.82 12.06 -30.26
N ASP A 5 50.47 13.19 -29.64
CA ASP A 5 49.11 13.70 -29.50
C ASP A 5 48.11 12.88 -28.67
N ASN A 6 48.35 12.84 -27.35
CA ASN A 6 47.25 12.69 -26.39
C ASN A 6 46.56 14.04 -26.19
N GLU A 7 45.75 14.44 -27.18
CA GLU A 7 44.89 15.63 -27.12
C GLU A 7 43.84 15.43 -26.03
N GLY A 8 44.05 16.13 -24.91
CA GLY A 8 43.17 16.15 -23.76
C GLY A 8 41.76 16.60 -24.16
N LYS A 9 40.85 15.64 -24.28
CA LYS A 9 39.42 15.91 -24.34
C LYS A 9 38.98 16.45 -22.98
N GLY A 10 39.05 17.78 -22.81
CA GLY A 10 38.47 18.49 -21.68
C GLY A 10 36.99 18.12 -21.49
N PRO A 11 36.41 18.32 -20.30
CA PRO A 11 35.07 17.81 -19.98
C PRO A 11 34.04 18.40 -20.95
N SER A 12 33.59 17.59 -21.91
CA SER A 12 32.53 17.97 -22.83
C SER A 12 31.29 18.27 -22.01
N LYS A 13 30.73 19.48 -22.14
CA LYS A 13 29.45 19.85 -21.53
C LYS A 13 28.39 18.86 -22.05
N ARG A 14 28.07 17.82 -21.28
CA ARG A 14 27.02 16.88 -21.63
C ARG A 14 25.72 17.66 -21.70
N ALA A 15 25.10 17.72 -22.88
CA ALA A 15 23.77 18.28 -23.03
C ALA A 15 22.85 17.60 -22.01
N ARG A 16 22.14 18.41 -21.21
CA ARG A 16 21.15 17.87 -20.27
C ARG A 16 20.01 17.30 -21.09
N LEU A 17 19.96 15.98 -21.21
CA LEU A 17 18.82 15.32 -21.84
C LEU A 17 17.58 15.56 -20.99
N THR A 18 16.56 16.16 -21.61
CA THR A 18 15.28 16.50 -20.96
C THR A 18 14.25 15.37 -21.13
N ASN A 19 14.39 14.54 -22.15
CA ASN A 19 13.49 13.45 -22.48
C ASN A 19 13.77 12.20 -21.63
N ALA A 20 12.71 11.65 -21.00
CA ALA A 20 12.79 10.44 -20.19
C ALA A 20 13.33 9.23 -20.96
N LEU A 21 12.97 9.10 -22.25
CA LEU A 21 13.43 8.00 -23.10
C LEU A 21 14.93 8.10 -23.37
N ASP A 22 15.46 9.31 -23.61
CA ASP A 22 16.88 9.49 -23.90
C ASP A 22 17.73 9.30 -22.65
N ILE A 23 17.22 9.68 -21.47
CA ILE A 23 17.85 9.36 -20.18
C ILE A 23 17.91 7.84 -19.95
N ALA A 24 16.85 7.11 -20.29
CA ALA A 24 16.81 5.66 -20.16
C ALA A 24 17.79 4.98 -21.13
N LYS A 25 17.81 5.41 -22.42
CA LYS A 25 18.77 4.93 -23.42
C LYS A 25 20.21 5.11 -22.96
N MET A 26 20.60 6.31 -22.51
CA MET A 26 21.95 6.54 -21.97
C MET A 26 22.31 5.63 -20.78
N LYS A 27 21.36 5.35 -19.88
CA LYS A 27 21.59 4.46 -18.74
C LYS A 27 21.81 3.02 -19.21
N VAL A 28 21.05 2.58 -20.21
CA VAL A 28 21.19 1.26 -20.82
C VAL A 28 22.53 1.16 -21.55
N ASP A 29 22.88 2.11 -22.41
CA ASP A 29 24.16 2.13 -23.14
C ASP A 29 25.35 2.04 -22.17
N ARG A 30 25.30 2.81 -21.07
CA ARG A 30 26.32 2.77 -20.02
C ARG A 30 26.42 1.43 -19.28
N LEU A 31 25.30 0.71 -19.13
CA LEU A 31 25.31 -0.63 -18.54
C LEU A 31 25.85 -1.66 -19.55
N MET A 32 25.58 -1.48 -20.84
CA MET A 32 26.05 -2.36 -21.92
C MET A 32 27.53 -2.16 -22.27
N GLU A 33 28.13 -1.01 -21.97
CA GLU A 33 29.59 -0.81 -22.08
C GLU A 33 30.41 -1.80 -21.24
N ARG A 34 29.84 -2.36 -20.16
CA ARG A 34 30.53 -3.26 -19.22
C ARG A 34 29.63 -4.44 -18.82
N VAL A 35 29.33 -5.29 -19.80
CA VAL A 35 28.47 -6.47 -19.61
C VAL A 35 29.04 -7.47 -18.59
N ASP A 36 30.37 -7.59 -18.50
CA ASP A 36 31.03 -8.56 -17.60
C ASP A 36 30.90 -8.20 -16.10
N LYS A 37 30.54 -6.96 -15.77
CA LYS A 37 30.44 -6.52 -14.38
C LYS A 37 29.02 -6.79 -13.85
N PRO A 38 28.85 -7.59 -12.78
CA PRO A 38 27.53 -7.86 -12.23
C PRO A 38 26.87 -6.58 -11.71
N ILE A 39 25.60 -6.38 -12.08
CA ILE A 39 24.79 -5.25 -11.63
C ILE A 39 24.31 -5.53 -10.20
N ILE A 40 24.80 -4.75 -9.24
CA ILE A 40 24.33 -4.80 -7.86
C ILE A 40 23.10 -3.88 -7.74
N LEU A 41 21.91 -4.48 -7.82
CA LEU A 41 20.69 -3.76 -7.46
C LEU A 41 20.75 -3.45 -5.97
N GLN A 42 20.59 -2.17 -5.62
CA GLN A 42 20.45 -1.80 -4.22
C GLN A 42 19.16 -2.44 -3.70
N SER A 43 19.29 -3.36 -2.74
CA SER A 43 18.13 -3.85 -2.00
C SER A 43 17.42 -2.65 -1.37
N ARG A 44 16.08 -2.73 -1.26
CA ARG A 44 15.32 -1.68 -0.58
C ARG A 44 15.92 -1.51 0.80
N ARG A 45 16.50 -0.34 1.08
CA ARG A 45 16.99 -0.03 2.43
C ARG A 45 15.80 -0.12 3.37
N ASN A 46 15.92 -0.94 4.40
CA ASN A 46 14.96 -0.94 5.50
C ASN A 46 14.96 0.47 6.08
N LYS A 47 13.88 1.23 5.83
CA LYS A 47 13.75 2.64 6.23
C LYS A 47 13.50 2.81 7.73
N GLU A 48 13.28 1.70 8.44
CA GLU A 48 13.13 1.72 9.89
C GLU A 48 14.44 2.19 10.53
N ALA A 49 14.40 3.37 11.13
CA ALA A 49 15.50 3.89 11.92
C ALA A 49 15.69 2.99 13.15
N LYS A 50 16.57 1.99 13.04
CA LYS A 50 16.94 1.14 14.17
C LYS A 50 17.79 1.96 15.14
N VAL A 51 17.23 2.22 16.30
CA VAL A 51 17.98 2.76 17.44
C VAL A 51 18.99 1.71 17.85
N ARG A 52 20.26 2.10 17.99
CA ARG A 52 21.32 1.17 18.40
C ARG A 52 21.00 0.62 19.79
N ALA A 53 21.09 -0.69 19.93
CA ALA A 53 20.90 -1.37 21.21
C ALA A 53 21.84 -0.78 22.29
N PRO A 54 21.39 -0.71 23.56
CA PRO A 54 22.27 -0.33 24.66
C PRO A 54 23.44 -1.31 24.76
N THR A 55 24.56 -0.84 25.31
CA THR A 55 25.72 -1.70 25.56
C THR A 55 25.51 -2.48 26.85
N GLU A 56 25.71 -3.81 26.81
CA GLU A 56 25.54 -4.70 27.97
C GLU A 56 26.41 -4.30 29.18
N PHE A 57 27.68 -3.98 28.93
CA PHE A 57 28.63 -3.63 29.99
C PHE A 57 29.30 -2.29 29.72
N VAL A 58 29.18 -1.39 30.70
CA VAL A 58 29.94 -0.15 30.75
C VAL A 58 31.18 -0.40 31.61
N ARG A 59 32.36 -0.32 30.99
CA ARG A 59 33.64 -0.66 31.65
C ARG A 59 34.19 0.47 32.55
N ASN A 60 33.75 1.70 32.32
CA ASN A 60 34.34 2.90 32.91
C ASN A 60 33.40 3.56 33.93
N VAL A 61 32.76 2.75 34.78
CA VAL A 61 31.86 3.26 35.83
C VAL A 61 32.70 3.69 37.03
N GLN A 62 32.65 4.97 37.38
CA GLN A 62 33.26 5.49 38.61
C GLN A 62 32.36 5.15 39.82
N GLY A 63 32.94 5.07 41.02
CA GLY A 63 32.22 4.66 42.23
C GLY A 63 31.01 5.55 42.54
N SER A 64 29.99 5.00 43.20
CA SER A 64 28.70 5.69 43.42
C SER A 64 28.80 6.96 44.27
N SER A 65 29.83 7.08 45.11
CA SER A 65 30.11 8.27 45.92
C SER A 65 31.15 9.22 45.30
N ALA A 66 31.65 8.91 44.10
CA ALA A 66 32.58 9.79 43.38
C ALA A 66 31.84 11.07 42.95
N GLY A 67 32.52 12.22 43.07
CA GLY A 67 31.98 13.51 42.63
C GLY A 67 31.83 13.61 41.11
N ALA A 68 31.09 14.63 40.64
CA ALA A 68 30.91 14.86 39.21
C ALA A 68 32.25 15.24 38.53
N GLY A 69 32.73 14.36 37.64
CA GLY A 69 33.91 14.62 36.83
C GLY A 69 33.64 15.57 35.64
N SER A 70 34.71 16.09 35.03
CA SER A 70 34.61 17.02 33.88
C SER A 70 33.98 16.40 32.63
N GLY A 71 34.02 15.06 32.50
CA GLY A 71 33.43 14.33 31.38
C GLY A 71 31.96 13.95 31.56
N GLU A 72 31.41 14.04 32.77
CA GLU A 72 30.08 13.52 33.10
C GLU A 72 28.97 14.24 32.34
N PHE A 73 29.14 15.55 32.12
CA PHE A 73 28.21 16.35 31.31
C PHE A 73 28.07 15.79 29.88
N HIS A 74 29.18 15.38 29.26
CA HIS A 74 29.14 14.84 27.91
C HIS A 74 28.55 13.44 27.86
N VAL A 75 28.75 12.63 28.90
CA VAL A 75 28.11 11.32 29.05
C VAL A 75 26.59 11.49 29.12
N TYR A 76 26.08 12.32 30.02
CA TYR A 76 24.65 12.62 30.14
C TYR A 76 24.06 13.16 28.84
N ARG A 77 24.70 14.15 28.21
CA ARG A 77 24.24 14.73 26.94
C ARG A 77 24.10 13.68 25.85
N ASN A 78 25.06 12.77 25.73
CA ASN A 78 25.03 11.69 24.74
C ASN A 78 23.96 10.65 25.08
N LEU A 79 23.81 10.30 26.37
CA LEU A 79 22.78 9.38 26.83
C LEU A 79 21.37 9.94 26.59
N ARG A 80 21.12 11.20 26.94
CA ARG A 80 19.85 11.89 26.72
C ARG A 80 19.46 11.93 25.25
N ARG A 81 20.40 12.23 24.35
CA ARG A 81 20.14 12.19 22.90
C ARG A 81 19.78 10.80 22.41
N LYS A 82 20.48 9.76 22.89
CA LYS A 82 20.17 8.37 22.55
C LYS A 82 18.79 7.99 23.04
N GLU A 83 18.43 8.39 24.25
CA GLU A 83 17.14 8.08 24.85
C GLU A 83 15.99 8.81 24.16
N PHE A 84 16.15 10.10 23.85
CA PHE A 84 15.14 10.84 23.08
C PHE A 84 14.97 10.29 21.66
N ALA A 85 16.07 9.89 21.01
CA ALA A 85 15.99 9.21 19.73
C ALA A 85 15.27 7.85 19.85
N ARG A 86 15.48 7.14 20.97
CA ARG A 86 14.81 5.86 21.27
C ARG A 86 13.30 6.04 21.43
N LEU A 87 12.89 6.96 22.30
CA LEU A 87 11.48 7.27 22.56
C LEU A 87 10.79 7.73 21.29
N LYS A 88 11.37 8.70 20.57
CA LYS A 88 10.82 9.18 19.29
C LYS A 88 10.66 8.07 18.25
N ALA A 89 11.60 7.13 18.18
CA ALA A 89 11.50 6.01 17.25
C ALA A 89 10.41 5.00 17.65
N MET A 90 10.14 4.82 18.95
CA MET A 90 9.00 4.03 19.41
C MET A 90 7.68 4.74 19.09
N ASP A 91 7.55 6.02 19.43
CA ASP A 91 6.32 6.79 19.16
C ASP A 91 5.97 6.81 17.66
N VAL A 92 6.97 6.96 16.79
CA VAL A 92 6.77 6.93 15.33
C VAL A 92 6.35 5.54 14.85
N LYS A 93 6.91 4.47 15.40
CA LYS A 93 6.52 3.10 15.05
C LYS A 93 5.09 2.82 15.48
N ASP A 94 4.74 3.17 16.71
CA ASP A 94 3.41 2.94 17.26
C ASP A 94 2.35 3.66 16.43
N LYS A 95 2.61 4.92 16.01
CA LYS A 95 1.73 5.66 15.09
C LYS A 95 1.59 4.96 13.74
N MET A 96 2.72 4.61 13.12
CA MET A 96 2.71 3.93 11.81
C MET A 96 2.01 2.57 11.85
N GLU A 97 2.13 1.82 12.94
CA GLU A 97 1.45 0.54 13.14
C GLU A 97 -0.05 0.72 13.32
N LYS A 98 -0.48 1.72 14.11
CA LYS A 98 -1.90 2.08 14.26
C LYS A 98 -2.51 2.47 12.91
N ASP A 99 -1.92 3.44 12.22
CA ASP A 99 -2.38 3.92 10.91
C ASP A 99 -2.50 2.77 9.90
N LYS A 100 -1.50 1.88 9.89
CA LYS A 100 -1.49 0.71 9.00
C LYS A 100 -2.61 -0.27 9.36
N SER A 101 -2.79 -0.55 10.65
CA SER A 101 -3.84 -1.47 11.12
C SER A 101 -5.24 -0.94 10.80
N GLU A 102 -5.46 0.36 10.96
CA GLU A 102 -6.73 1.00 10.61
C GLU A 102 -6.98 0.97 9.10
N TYR A 103 -5.95 1.25 8.31
CA TYR A 103 -6.04 1.18 6.85
C TYR A 103 -6.35 -0.23 6.36
N GLU A 104 -5.69 -1.24 6.92
CA GLU A 104 -5.94 -2.65 6.59
C GLU A 104 -7.37 -3.06 6.96
N GLN A 105 -7.85 -2.68 8.15
CA GLN A 105 -9.24 -2.92 8.57
C GLN A 105 -10.26 -2.25 7.64
N ARG A 106 -10.00 -1.01 7.21
CA ARG A 106 -10.89 -0.30 6.25
C ARG A 106 -10.94 -1.03 4.91
N ILE A 107 -9.81 -1.46 4.36
CA ILE A 107 -9.78 -2.23 3.10
C ILE A 107 -10.53 -3.54 3.25
N GLU A 108 -10.30 -4.27 4.34
CA GLU A 108 -10.95 -5.56 4.58
C GLU A 108 -12.47 -5.41 4.70
N ALA A 109 -12.95 -4.38 5.41
CA ALA A 109 -14.37 -4.08 5.52
C ALA A 109 -15.00 -3.79 4.15
N VAL A 110 -14.36 -2.95 3.32
CA VAL A 110 -14.83 -2.65 1.96
C VAL A 110 -14.86 -3.92 1.11
N ARG A 111 -13.78 -4.71 1.15
CA ARG A 111 -13.67 -5.96 0.39
C ARG A 111 -14.76 -6.96 0.77
N LEU A 112 -15.04 -7.12 2.07
CA LEU A 112 -16.11 -8.00 2.56
C LEU A 112 -17.48 -7.51 2.11
N ALA A 113 -17.76 -6.20 2.20
CA ALA A 113 -19.02 -5.63 1.74
C ALA A 113 -19.24 -5.84 0.23
N GLU A 114 -18.21 -5.64 -0.59
CA GLU A 114 -18.25 -5.90 -2.03
C GLU A 114 -18.42 -7.39 -2.36
N GLU A 115 -17.76 -8.27 -1.63
CA GLU A 115 -17.89 -9.71 -1.80
C GLU A 115 -19.30 -10.20 -1.44
N GLN A 116 -19.89 -9.69 -0.35
CA GLN A 116 -21.27 -10.00 0.03
C GLN A 116 -22.27 -9.53 -1.04
N LYS A 117 -22.13 -8.29 -1.54
CA LYS A 117 -22.95 -7.75 -2.64
C LYS A 117 -22.81 -8.61 -3.90
N THR A 118 -21.59 -8.98 -4.25
CA THR A 118 -21.28 -9.81 -5.42
C THR A 118 -21.81 -11.24 -5.26
N ALA A 119 -21.70 -11.83 -4.08
CA ALA A 119 -22.23 -13.15 -3.75
C ALA A 119 -23.76 -13.18 -3.84
N LYS A 120 -24.47 -12.19 -3.27
CA LYS A 120 -25.93 -12.05 -3.37
C LYS A 120 -26.36 -11.99 -4.85
N ARG A 121 -25.70 -11.16 -5.67
CA ARG A 121 -25.97 -11.06 -7.12
C ARG A 121 -25.66 -12.36 -7.88
N ARG A 122 -24.52 -13.01 -7.57
CA ARG A 122 -24.12 -14.30 -8.17
C ARG A 122 -25.10 -15.41 -7.82
N GLN A 123 -25.58 -15.49 -6.58
CA GLN A 123 -26.59 -16.45 -6.14
C GLN A 123 -27.94 -16.22 -6.86
N LYS A 124 -28.39 -14.95 -6.99
CA LYS A 124 -29.59 -14.61 -7.77
C LYS A 124 -29.47 -15.08 -9.23
N ARG A 125 -28.32 -14.86 -9.89
CA ARG A 125 -28.06 -15.34 -11.27
C ARG A 125 -28.02 -16.87 -11.35
N ARG A 126 -27.37 -17.55 -10.41
CA ARG A 126 -27.32 -19.03 -10.36
C ARG A 126 -28.72 -19.64 -10.25
N LYS A 127 -29.57 -19.09 -9.36
CA LYS A 127 -30.98 -19.51 -9.21
C LYS A 127 -31.76 -19.32 -10.51
N ARG A 128 -31.61 -18.18 -11.21
CA ARG A 128 -32.24 -17.93 -12.52
C ARG A 128 -31.76 -18.91 -13.60
N ASN A 129 -30.45 -19.13 -13.71
CA ASN A 129 -29.89 -20.07 -14.71
C ASN A 129 -30.39 -21.51 -14.49
N VAL A 130 -30.47 -21.98 -13.23
CA VAL A 130 -30.98 -23.32 -12.92
C VAL A 130 -32.48 -23.43 -13.25
N LYS A 131 -33.29 -22.41 -12.93
CA LYS A 131 -34.72 -22.38 -13.29
C LYS A 131 -34.92 -22.35 -14.81
N GLY A 132 -34.16 -21.51 -15.53
CA GLY A 132 -34.21 -21.44 -17.00
C GLY A 132 -33.83 -22.76 -17.68
N LYS A 133 -32.81 -23.47 -17.17
CA LYS A 133 -32.44 -24.81 -17.68
C LYS A 133 -33.50 -25.88 -17.38
N LYS A 134 -34.13 -25.86 -16.19
CA LYS A 134 -35.24 -26.76 -15.86
C LYS A 134 -36.52 -26.48 -16.66
N GLY A 135 -36.74 -25.23 -17.08
CA GLY A 135 -37.83 -24.86 -18.00
C GLY A 135 -37.54 -25.26 -19.45
N ALA A 136 -36.30 -25.10 -19.92
CA ALA A 136 -35.90 -25.46 -21.28
C ALA A 136 -35.83 -26.99 -21.49
N GLY A 137 -35.43 -27.76 -20.48
CA GLY A 137 -35.38 -29.23 -20.56
C GLY A 137 -36.74 -29.93 -20.59
N LYS A 138 -37.86 -29.22 -20.34
CA LYS A 138 -39.22 -29.78 -20.49
C LYS A 138 -39.81 -29.58 -21.89
N ASN A 139 -39.19 -28.77 -22.74
CA ASN A 139 -39.67 -28.47 -24.09
C ASN A 139 -38.78 -29.04 -25.20
N ALA A 140 -37.75 -29.83 -24.87
CA ALA A 140 -36.85 -30.45 -25.85
C ALA A 140 -37.33 -31.81 -26.39
N ASP A 141 -38.55 -32.25 -26.03
CA ASP A 141 -39.18 -33.49 -26.54
C ASP A 141 -40.41 -33.22 -27.43
N ALA A 142 -40.57 -31.99 -27.94
CA ALA A 142 -41.67 -31.63 -28.83
C ALA A 142 -41.15 -30.79 -30.00
N GLU A 143 -40.32 -31.40 -30.85
CA GLU A 143 -39.90 -30.83 -32.12
C GLU A 143 -40.93 -31.23 -33.20
N SER A 144 -41.87 -30.33 -33.48
CA SER A 144 -42.63 -30.29 -34.73
C SER A 144 -43.24 -28.90 -34.91
N GLY A 145 -42.53 -28.08 -35.70
CA GLY A 145 -43.03 -27.02 -36.60
C GLY A 145 -44.08 -26.02 -36.11
N SER A 146 -43.71 -24.74 -36.07
CA SER A 146 -44.44 -23.65 -36.75
C SER A 146 -43.81 -22.31 -36.37
N GLU A 147 -43.37 -21.56 -37.39
CA GLU A 147 -43.23 -20.10 -37.32
C GLU A 147 -44.60 -19.48 -36.95
N SER A 148 -44.61 -18.49 -36.05
CA SER A 148 -45.49 -17.31 -36.13
C SER A 148 -45.17 -16.34 -35.00
N GLU A 149 -45.14 -15.06 -35.38
CA GLU A 149 -44.96 -13.89 -34.54
C GLU A 149 -46.10 -13.64 -33.52
N LYS A 150 -45.79 -12.73 -32.59
CA LYS A 150 -46.65 -11.95 -31.67
C LYS A 150 -47.21 -12.63 -30.42
N GLY A 151 -46.81 -12.08 -29.26
CA GLY A 151 -47.38 -12.40 -27.97
C GLY A 151 -46.67 -11.69 -26.82
N GLU A 152 -46.79 -10.36 -26.79
CA GLU A 152 -46.53 -9.51 -25.63
C GLU A 152 -47.34 -10.04 -24.42
N LYS A 153 -46.65 -10.57 -23.41
CA LYS A 153 -47.18 -10.77 -22.06
C LYS A 153 -46.12 -10.43 -21.04
N ASP A 154 -46.10 -9.15 -20.75
CA ASP A 154 -45.97 -8.54 -19.43
C ASP A 154 -45.94 -9.56 -18.27
N LYS A 155 -44.76 -9.66 -17.65
CA LYS A 155 -44.62 -9.95 -16.23
C LYS A 155 -43.58 -8.98 -15.67
N LYS A 156 -44.01 -7.72 -15.51
CA LYS A 156 -43.60 -6.92 -14.36
C LYS A 156 -43.81 -7.76 -13.09
N ASP A 157 -42.71 -8.19 -12.50
CA ASP A 157 -42.64 -8.45 -11.06
C ASP A 157 -41.64 -7.44 -10.51
N GLU A 158 -42.16 -6.20 -10.39
CA GLU A 158 -41.59 -5.14 -9.58
C GLU A 158 -41.62 -5.64 -8.12
N GLY A 159 -40.45 -6.01 -7.59
CA GLY A 159 -40.35 -6.52 -6.23
C GLY A 159 -38.92 -6.56 -5.73
N SER A 160 -38.56 -5.52 -4.96
CA SER A 160 -37.31 -5.35 -4.18
C SER A 160 -36.13 -4.63 -4.87
N GLU A 161 -36.38 -3.50 -5.53
CA GLU A 161 -35.31 -2.52 -5.84
C GLU A 161 -35.27 -1.31 -4.88
N GLU A 162 -36.15 -1.23 -3.86
CA GLU A 162 -36.30 -0.02 -3.03
C GLU A 162 -35.88 -0.11 -1.54
N GLU A 163 -35.33 -1.22 -1.03
CA GLU A 163 -35.00 -1.29 0.42
C GLU A 163 -33.51 -1.32 0.80
N ASP A 164 -32.55 -1.26 -0.13
CA ASP A 164 -31.12 -1.52 0.23
C ASP A 164 -30.17 -0.33 -0.03
N ASN A 165 -30.67 0.83 -0.46
CA ASN A 165 -29.84 2.04 -0.60
C ASN A 165 -29.69 2.82 0.72
N ASN A 166 -30.56 2.59 1.70
CA ASN A 166 -30.51 3.28 2.99
C ASN A 166 -29.35 2.78 3.88
N ASP A 167 -29.03 1.48 3.84
CA ASP A 167 -27.92 0.89 4.63
C ASP A 167 -26.52 1.34 4.16
N ALA A 168 -26.39 1.73 2.89
CA ALA A 168 -25.13 2.20 2.32
C ALA A 168 -24.82 3.66 2.68
N ASP A 169 -25.84 4.51 2.83
CA ASP A 169 -25.69 5.91 3.25
C ASP A 169 -25.47 6.00 4.76
N GLU A 170 -26.17 5.18 5.56
CA GLU A 170 -26.04 5.18 7.02
C GLU A 170 -24.65 4.66 7.49
N SER A 171 -24.07 3.67 6.79
CA SER A 171 -22.73 3.14 7.14
C SER A 171 -21.57 4.06 6.75
N LEU A 172 -21.72 4.88 5.70
CA LEU A 172 -20.74 5.91 5.32
C LEU A 172 -20.82 7.12 6.26
N GLN A 173 -22.04 7.58 6.59
CA GLN A 173 -22.25 8.68 7.52
C GLN A 173 -21.75 8.35 8.94
N LYS A 174 -21.97 7.13 9.42
CA LYS A 174 -21.50 6.67 10.75
C LYS A 174 -19.98 6.48 10.81
N GLY A 175 -19.35 6.19 9.68
CA GLY A 175 -17.89 6.16 9.54
C GLY A 175 -17.26 7.56 9.61
N GLU A 176 -17.88 8.55 8.94
CA GLU A 176 -17.44 9.95 8.98
C GLU A 176 -17.69 10.62 10.35
N GLU A 177 -18.76 10.25 11.05
CA GLU A 177 -19.08 10.78 12.38
C GLU A 177 -18.10 10.27 13.45
N MET A 178 -17.69 9.00 13.38
CA MET A 178 -16.64 8.43 14.25
C MET A 178 -15.23 8.99 13.97
N GLU A 179 -14.92 9.40 12.74
CA GLU A 179 -13.65 10.11 12.48
C GLU A 179 -13.66 11.53 13.07
N LYS A 180 -14.79 12.24 13.02
CA LYS A 180 -14.90 13.60 13.59
C LYS A 180 -14.77 13.61 15.12
N GLU A 181 -15.41 12.68 15.83
CA GLU A 181 -15.27 12.58 17.29
C GLU A 181 -13.83 12.27 17.71
N ARG A 182 -13.15 11.34 17.02
CA ARG A 182 -11.75 10.98 17.34
C ARG A 182 -10.76 12.12 17.12
N THR A 183 -10.95 12.91 16.06
CA THR A 183 -10.10 14.10 15.81
C THR A 183 -10.33 15.24 16.80
N SER A 184 -11.49 15.29 17.46
CA SER A 184 -11.82 16.35 18.41
C SER A 184 -11.26 16.13 19.82
N ASP A 185 -10.93 14.88 20.17
CA ASP A 185 -10.34 14.52 21.47
C ASP A 185 -8.79 14.58 21.47
N GLU A 186 -8.14 14.67 20.30
CA GLU A 186 -6.67 14.75 20.20
C GLU A 186 -6.11 16.18 20.25
N ASP A 187 -6.97 17.20 20.20
CA ASP A 187 -6.62 18.64 20.22
C ASP A 187 -6.89 19.34 21.58
N LYS A 188 -7.07 18.58 22.68
CA LYS A 188 -7.31 19.11 24.03
C LYS A 188 -6.24 18.69 25.04
#